data_AF-A0A1F5HJZ9-F1
#
_entry.id   AF-A0A1F5HJZ9-F1
#
_cell.length_a   1.000
_cell.length_b   1.000
_cell.length_c   1.000
_cell.angle_alpha   90.00
_cell.angle_beta   90.00
_cell.angle_gamma   90.00
#
_symmetry.space_group_name_H-M   'P 1'
#
loop_
_entity.id
_entity.type
_entity.pdbx_description
1 polymer ?
#
loop_
_entity_poly.entity_id
_entity_poly.type
_entity_poly.pdbx_seq_one_letter_code
_entity_poly.pdbx_strand_id
1 'polypeptide(L)'
;MSRWYTREEYLDLLARIRKKIADAQISTDIIVGFPGEGEKQFQNTLKLAQDANFAYAYVAKYSQRPNTAAAKAFTDDVPYAEKERRFHILDQLINHKGTPRTAVH
;
A
#
# COMPACT_ATOMS: atom_id res chain seq x y z
N MET A 1 -7.86 -2.91 9.69
CA MET A 1 -8.21 -1.56 9.19
C MET A 1 -9.68 -1.54 8.82
N SER A 2 -10.49 -0.64 9.39
CA SER A 2 -11.95 -0.60 9.16
C SER A 2 -12.33 0.10 7.85
N ARG A 3 -11.93 -0.47 6.71
CA ARG A 3 -12.34 0.03 5.39
C ARG A 3 -13.70 -0.60 5.02
N TRP A 4 -14.60 0.21 4.48
CA TRP A 4 -15.99 -0.16 4.16
C TRP A 4 -16.14 -0.73 2.74
N TYR A 5 -15.04 -0.87 2.02
CA TYR A 5 -15.03 -1.28 0.61
C TYR A 5 -14.09 -2.47 0.42
N THR A 6 -14.39 -3.28 -0.59
CA THR A 6 -13.57 -4.42 -0.98
C THR A 6 -12.42 -4.01 -1.89
N ARG A 7 -11.51 -4.96 -2.12
CA ARG A 7 -10.44 -4.83 -3.11
C ARG A 7 -11.02 -4.53 -4.50
N GLU A 8 -12.05 -5.26 -4.88
CA GLU A 8 -12.67 -5.22 -6.20
C GLU A 8 -13.34 -3.86 -6.43
N GLU A 9 -14.11 -3.38 -5.46
CA GLU A 9 -14.73 -2.06 -5.52
C GLU A 9 -13.71 -0.93 -5.65
N TYR A 10 -12.57 -1.06 -4.98
CA TYR A 10 -11.48 -0.11 -5.08
C TYR A 10 -10.85 -0.12 -6.48
N LEU A 11 -10.55 -1.29 -7.04
CA LEU A 11 -9.98 -1.40 -8.39
C LEU A 11 -10.94 -0.91 -9.47
N ASP A 12 -12.24 -1.19 -9.34
CA ASP A 12 -13.28 -0.68 -10.22
C ASP A 12 -13.39 0.84 -10.19
N LEU A 13 -13.21 1.45 -9.01
CA LEU A 13 -13.10 2.90 -8.89
C LEU A 13 -11.89 3.44 -9.67
N LEU A 14 -10.71 2.84 -9.53
CA LEU A 14 -9.52 3.26 -10.27
C LEU A 14 -9.71 3.13 -11.79
N ALA A 15 -10.32 2.04 -12.24
CA ALA A 15 -10.63 1.81 -13.65
C ALA A 15 -11.60 2.86 -14.20
N ARG A 16 -12.64 3.23 -13.45
CA ARG A 16 -13.57 4.30 -13.84
C ARG A 16 -12.91 5.66 -13.91
N ILE A 17 -11.97 5.97 -13.01
CA ILE A 17 -11.19 7.21 -13.05
C ILE A 17 -10.36 7.27 -14.34
N ARG A 18 -9.58 6.22 -14.62
CA ARG A 18 -8.73 6.14 -15.82
C ARG A 18 -9.52 6.19 -17.13
N LYS A 19 -10.72 5.61 -17.15
CA LYS A 19 -11.61 5.69 -18.31
C LYS A 19 -12.05 7.13 -18.61
N LYS A 20 -12.19 7.97 -17.59
CA LYS A 20 -12.58 9.39 -17.73
C LYS A 20 -11.40 10.32 -17.93
N ILE A 21 -10.24 9.97 -17.37
CA ILE A 21 -9.01 10.76 -17.40
C ILE A 21 -7.87 9.79 -17.72
N ALA A 22 -7.53 9.66 -19.01
CA ALA A 22 -6.59 8.65 -19.50
C ALA A 22 -5.24 8.70 -18.78
N ASP A 23 -4.73 9.91 -18.50
CA ASP A 23 -3.42 10.15 -17.88
C ASP A 23 -3.49 10.36 -16.36
N ALA A 24 -4.57 9.93 -15.71
CA ALA A 24 -4.71 10.07 -14.27
C ALA A 24 -3.60 9.32 -13.52
N GLN A 25 -2.75 10.08 -12.85
CA GLN A 25 -1.77 9.53 -11.91
C GLN A 25 -2.41 9.38 -10.54
N ILE A 26 -2.32 8.16 -10.00
CA ILE A 26 -2.91 7.82 -8.71
C ILE A 26 -1.79 7.49 -7.75
N SER A 27 -1.73 8.22 -6.64
CA SER A 27 -0.86 7.93 -5.50
C SER A 27 -1.65 7.40 -4.30
N THR A 28 -0.96 6.77 -3.36
CA THR A 28 -1.59 6.21 -2.15
C THR A 28 -0.62 6.18 -0.98
N ASP A 29 -1.15 6.00 0.22
CA ASP A 29 -0.39 5.75 1.44
C ASP A 29 -0.63 4.30 1.90
N ILE A 30 0.44 3.55 2.16
CA ILE A 30 0.36 2.15 2.57
C ILE A 30 1.19 1.94 3.83
N ILE A 31 0.57 1.33 4.85
CA ILE A 31 1.26 0.90 6.07
C ILE A 31 1.51 -0.60 5.98
N VAL A 32 2.78 -1.02 6.08
CA VAL A 32 3.18 -2.43 6.19
C VAL A 32 3.43 -2.81 7.65
N GLY A 33 3.22 -4.07 7.97
CA GLY A 33 3.47 -4.63 9.29
C GLY A 33 2.43 -4.24 10.33
N PHE A 34 1.20 -3.95 9.91
CA PHE A 34 0.09 -3.76 10.85
C PHE A 34 -0.08 -5.02 11.72
N PRO A 35 -0.50 -4.91 12.99
CA PRO A 35 -0.70 -6.06 13.87
C PRO A 35 -1.52 -7.18 13.21
N GLY A 36 -1.02 -8.41 13.30
CA GLY A 36 -1.59 -9.60 12.68
C GLY A 36 -1.32 -9.73 11.18
N GLU A 37 -0.54 -8.86 10.54
CA GLU A 37 -0.21 -8.97 9.11
C GLU A 37 0.70 -10.18 8.85
N GLY A 38 0.12 -11.26 8.35
CA GLY A 38 0.83 -12.44 7.89
C GLY A 38 1.34 -12.32 6.43
N GLU A 39 2.14 -13.29 6.00
CA GLU A 39 2.72 -13.30 4.65
C GLU A 39 1.66 -13.25 3.55
N LYS A 40 0.58 -14.04 3.68
CA LYS A 40 -0.52 -14.06 2.69
C LYS A 40 -1.18 -12.68 2.53
N GLN A 41 -1.35 -11.94 3.62
CA GLN A 41 -1.92 -10.59 3.57
C GLN A 41 -0.96 -9.60 2.91
N PHE A 42 0.33 -9.71 3.21
CA PHE A 42 1.34 -8.90 2.53
C PHE A 42 1.40 -9.19 1.01
N GLN A 43 1.33 -10.45 0.60
CA GLN A 43 1.25 -10.82 -0.82
C GLN A 43 0.00 -10.25 -1.50
N ASN A 44 -1.15 -10.21 -0.81
CA ASN A 44 -2.35 -9.56 -1.32
C ASN A 44 -2.16 -8.04 -1.50
N THR A 45 -1.40 -7.39 -0.60
CA THR A 45 -1.01 -5.98 -0.72
C THR A 45 -0.14 -5.75 -1.95
N LEU A 46 0.86 -6.61 -2.20
CA LEU A 46 1.70 -6.53 -3.41
C LEU A 46 0.87 -6.68 -4.69
N LYS A 47 0.00 -7.69 -4.73
CA LYS A 47 -0.93 -7.87 -5.86
C LYS A 47 -1.84 -6.66 -6.02
N LEU A 48 -2.29 -6.02 -4.93
CA LEU A 48 -3.11 -4.80 -5.01
C LEU A 48 -2.34 -3.67 -5.66
N ALA A 49 -1.12 -3.43 -5.21
CA ALA A 49 -0.26 -2.38 -5.73
C ALA A 49 0.05 -2.57 -7.22
N GLN A 50 0.23 -3.82 -7.66
CA GLN A 50 0.40 -4.17 -9.07
C GLN A 50 -0.88 -3.85 -9.87
N ASP A 51 -2.02 -4.41 -9.48
CA ASP A 51 -3.30 -4.23 -10.20
C ASP A 51 -3.73 -2.76 -10.21
N ALA A 52 -3.51 -2.05 -9.10
CA ALA A 52 -3.83 -0.64 -8.96
C ALA A 52 -2.91 0.24 -9.81
N ASN A 53 -1.71 -0.23 -10.18
CA ASN A 53 -0.68 0.50 -10.92
C ASN A 53 -0.50 1.95 -10.43
N PHE A 54 -0.17 2.11 -9.15
CA PHE A 54 0.10 3.43 -8.59
C PHE A 54 1.30 4.09 -9.26
N ALA A 55 1.21 5.40 -9.43
CA ALA A 55 2.31 6.24 -9.90
C ALA A 55 3.35 6.45 -8.80
N TYR A 56 2.90 6.50 -7.55
CA TYR A 56 3.74 6.68 -6.36
C TYR A 56 2.99 6.19 -5.11
N ALA A 57 3.70 5.77 -4.08
CA ALA A 57 3.12 5.57 -2.77
C ALA A 57 4.03 6.00 -1.63
N TYR A 58 3.45 6.59 -0.57
CA TYR A 58 4.13 6.70 0.71
C TYR A 58 3.98 5.38 1.46
N VAL A 59 5.08 4.62 1.55
CA VAL A 59 5.12 3.38 2.32
C VAL A 59 5.62 3.70 3.74
N ALA A 60 4.88 3.26 4.76
CA ALA A 60 5.26 3.42 6.15
C ALA A 60 5.29 2.08 6.86
N LYS A 61 6.21 1.91 7.81
CA LYS A 61 6.21 0.78 8.73
C LYS A 61 5.25 1.08 9.88
N TYR A 62 4.41 0.12 10.26
CA TYR A 62 3.54 0.28 11.41
C TYR A 62 4.39 0.53 12.67
N SER A 63 4.04 1.60 13.36
CA SER A 63 4.53 1.92 14.70
C SER A 63 3.32 2.15 15.59
N GLN A 64 3.27 1.46 16.73
CA GLN A 64 2.19 1.64 17.68
C GLN A 64 2.24 3.05 18.23
N ARG A 65 1.12 3.78 18.12
CA ARG A 65 0.95 5.11 18.71
C ARG A 65 0.02 5.00 19.91
N PRO A 66 0.42 5.51 21.10
CA PRO A 66 -0.42 5.47 22.29
C PRO A 66 -1.78 6.13 22.01
N ASN A 67 -2.82 5.66 22.70
CA ASN A 67 -4.20 6.15 22.61
C ASN A 67 -4.94 5.92 21.29
N THR A 68 -4.36 5.24 20.30
CA THR A 68 -5.08 4.86 19.07
C THR A 68 -5.98 3.63 19.28
N ALA A 69 -7.04 3.50 18.47
CA ALA A 69 -7.88 2.29 18.48
C ALA A 69 -7.06 1.03 18.19
N ALA A 70 -6.07 1.12 17.30
CA ALA A 70 -5.15 0.02 17.02
C ALA A 70 -4.34 -0.38 18.25
N ALA A 71 -3.78 0.58 19.00
CA ALA A 71 -3.02 0.32 20.21
C ALA A 71 -3.87 -0.28 21.36
N LYS A 72 -5.19 -0.09 21.35
CA LYS A 72 -6.11 -0.66 22.34
C LYS A 72 -6.59 -2.07 21.96
N ALA A 73 -6.72 -2.34 20.67
CA ALA A 73 -7.37 -3.55 20.15
C ALA A 73 -6.40 -4.64 19.69
N PHE A 74 -5.13 -4.30 19.43
CA PHE A 74 -4.16 -5.23 18.86
C PHE A 74 -2.79 -5.13 19.54
N THR A 75 -2.13 -6.28 19.68
CA THR A 75 -0.72 -6.39 20.09
C THR A 75 0.17 -6.29 18.86
N ASP A 76 1.21 -5.46 18.89
CA ASP A 76 2.20 -5.40 17.80
C ASP A 76 3.07 -6.67 17.78
N ASP A 77 2.70 -7.61 16.94
CA ASP A 77 3.26 -8.97 16.84
C ASP A 77 4.11 -9.19 15.58
N VAL A 78 4.23 -8.18 14.71
CA VAL A 78 5.07 -8.26 13.51
C VAL A 78 6.49 -7.80 13.85
N PRO A 79 7.52 -8.65 13.70
CA PRO A 79 8.90 -8.26 13.99
C PRO A 79 9.35 -7.07 13.13
N TYR A 80 10.16 -6.18 13.70
CA TYR A 80 10.68 -5.01 12.98
C TYR A 80 11.38 -5.39 11.67
N ALA A 81 12.19 -6.46 11.67
CA ALA A 81 12.86 -6.97 10.48
C ALA A 81 11.88 -7.35 9.35
N GLU A 82 10.72 -7.91 9.70
CA GLU A 82 9.66 -8.18 8.72
C GLU A 82 9.03 -6.89 8.20
N LYS A 83 8.79 -5.90 9.06
CA LYS A 83 8.28 -4.59 8.61
C LYS A 83 9.25 -3.92 7.64
N GLU A 84 10.55 -4.04 7.90
CA GLU A 84 11.62 -3.51 7.06
C GLU A 84 11.73 -4.24 5.71
N ARG A 85 11.72 -5.58 5.73
CA ARG A 85 11.66 -6.39 4.50
C ARG A 85 10.46 -5.99 3.63
N ARG A 86 9.27 -5.92 4.22
CA ARG A 86 8.03 -5.58 3.52
C ARG A 86 8.04 -4.16 2.97
N PHE A 87 8.56 -3.21 3.74
CA PHE A 87 8.75 -1.83 3.31
C PHE A 87 9.58 -1.79 2.04
N HIS A 88 10.77 -2.40 2.04
CA HIS A 88 11.66 -2.37 0.88
C HIS A 88 11.04 -3.04 -0.35
N ILE A 89 10.39 -4.20 -0.19
CA ILE A 89 9.74 -4.89 -1.31
C ILE A 89 8.65 -4.02 -1.94
N LEU A 90 7.76 -3.45 -1.11
CA LEU A 90 6.64 -2.66 -1.61
C LEU A 90 7.08 -1.31 -2.20
N ASP A 91 8.05 -0.66 -1.56
CA ASP A 91 8.65 0.58 -2.04
C ASP A 91 9.35 0.37 -3.38
N GLN A 92 10.15 -0.69 -3.52
CA GLN A 92 10.76 -1.06 -4.80
C GLN A 92 9.71 -1.34 -5.88
N LEU A 93 8.64 -2.07 -5.52
CA LEU A 93 7.56 -2.40 -6.44
C LEU A 93 6.82 -1.17 -6.96
N ILE A 94 6.59 -0.14 -6.14
CA ILE A 94 5.78 1.03 -6.54
C ILE A 94 6.66 2.17 -7.05
N ASN A 95 7.67 2.55 -6.27
CA ASN A 95 8.38 3.82 -6.45
C ASN A 95 9.64 3.69 -7.33
N HIS A 96 10.15 2.47 -7.51
CA HIS A 96 11.38 2.20 -8.26
C HIS A 96 11.18 1.27 -9.46
N LYS A 97 9.95 1.19 -10.00
CA LYS A 97 9.69 0.50 -11.26
C LYS A 97 10.64 1.04 -12.35
N GLY A 98 11.42 0.16 -12.97
CA GLY A 98 12.45 0.49 -13.94
C GLY A 98 11.94 1.04 -15.28
N THR A 99 11.37 2.24 -15.29
CA THR A 99 11.01 2.98 -16.51
C THR A 99 11.42 4.46 -16.35
N PRO A 100 12.06 5.09 -17.36
CA PRO A 100 12.62 6.43 -17.23
C PRO A 100 11.54 7.43 -16.86
N ARG A 101 11.80 8.28 -15.87
CA ARG A 101 11.01 9.50 -15.70
C ARG A 101 11.22 10.31 -16.97
N THR A 102 10.24 10.30 -17.88
CA THR A 102 10.19 11.26 -18.98
C THR A 102 10.20 12.62 -18.32
N ALA A 103 11.34 13.31 -18.42
CA ALA A 103 11.44 14.70 -18.03
C ALA A 103 10.44 15.46 -18.91
N VAL A 104 9.41 16.01 -18.29
CA VAL A 104 8.51 16.95 -18.93
C VAL A 104 9.00 18.34 -18.54
N HIS A 105 9.69 18.95 -19.50
CA HIS A 105 10.17 20.33 -19.63
C HIS A 105 11.29 20.80 -18.70
#